data_AF-A0A7H8KL88-F1
#
_entry.id   AF-A0A7H8KL88-F1
#
_cell.length_a   1.000
_cell.length_b   1.000
_cell.length_c   1.000
_cell.angle_alpha   90.00
_cell.angle_beta   90.00
_cell.angle_gamma   90.00
#
_symmetry.space_group_name_H-M   'P 1'
#
loop_
_entity.id
_entity.type
_entity.pdbx_description
1 polymer ?
#
loop_
_entity_poly.entity_id
_entity_poly.type
_entity_poly.pdbx_seq_one_letter_code
_entity_poly.pdbx_strand_id
1 'polypeptide(L)'
;MPGPDRSGPVYPTTGDAVESPTPGESPGRDDHGGDDLTVPPPPAAQAARVAARFARAWVRSDLPADEWWRQVAEVCDDGFAAQLRTVDPARVPATRVDGGPVASKPPKGGAAEYEFTTDSGTLTVTVTALAGRWLVTGNDFRRAIG
;
A
#
# COMPACT_ATOMS: atom_id res chain seq x y z
N MET A 1 -38.35 10.19 -42.93
CA MET A 1 -39.50 11.11 -42.81
C MET A 1 -40.76 10.37 -43.24
N PRO A 2 -41.94 10.60 -42.64
CA PRO A 2 -42.26 11.56 -41.58
C PRO A 2 -42.66 10.89 -40.23
N GLY A 3 -43.01 11.71 -39.22
CA GLY A 3 -43.81 11.34 -38.03
C GLY A 3 -45.31 11.61 -38.29
N PRO A 4 -46.12 12.18 -37.35
CA PRO A 4 -45.83 12.80 -36.05
C PRO A 4 -46.54 12.03 -34.89
N ASP A 5 -47.19 12.52 -33.82
CA ASP A 5 -47.60 13.82 -33.20
C ASP A 5 -47.77 13.51 -31.67
N ARG A 6 -47.10 14.17 -30.68
CA ARG A 6 -47.31 15.49 -30.01
C ARG A 6 -48.20 15.48 -28.74
N SER A 7 -47.89 16.44 -27.84
CA SER A 7 -48.56 16.80 -26.57
C SER A 7 -48.44 15.76 -25.43
N GLY A 8 -48.20 16.11 -24.15
CA GLY A 8 -48.24 17.41 -23.43
C GLY A 8 -49.53 17.57 -22.61
N PRO A 9 -49.55 18.20 -21.40
CA PRO A 9 -48.61 19.22 -20.90
C PRO A 9 -47.93 18.86 -19.55
N VAL A 10 -47.77 19.84 -18.62
CA VAL A 10 -46.75 19.87 -17.55
C VAL A 10 -47.30 19.83 -16.09
N TYR A 11 -46.36 19.60 -15.16
CA TYR A 11 -46.45 19.48 -13.70
C TYR A 11 -47.16 20.62 -12.93
N PRO A 12 -47.47 20.37 -11.65
CA PRO A 12 -47.10 21.26 -10.54
C PRO A 12 -45.95 20.68 -9.68
N THR A 13 -45.22 21.55 -8.99
CA THR A 13 -44.03 21.23 -8.17
C THR A 13 -44.24 21.63 -6.71
N THR A 14 -43.66 20.88 -5.77
CA THR A 14 -42.74 21.38 -4.69
C THR A 14 -42.66 20.36 -3.53
N GLY A 15 -41.44 19.91 -3.22
CA GLY A 15 -41.11 18.99 -2.13
C GLY A 15 -39.62 18.66 -2.19
N ASP A 16 -38.83 19.21 -1.27
CA ASP A 16 -37.42 19.55 -1.51
C ASP A 16 -36.41 18.37 -1.46
N ALA A 17 -35.35 18.51 -2.26
CA ALA A 17 -33.98 18.00 -2.08
C ALA A 17 -33.63 16.47 -2.12
N VAL A 18 -32.98 16.09 -3.24
CA VAL A 18 -31.78 15.22 -3.38
C VAL A 18 -31.77 13.74 -2.96
N GLU A 19 -32.33 12.87 -3.81
CA GLU A 19 -31.85 11.47 -3.90
C GLU A 19 -30.53 11.41 -4.69
N SER A 20 -29.50 10.78 -4.11
CA SER A 20 -28.17 10.58 -4.72
C SER A 20 -27.99 9.13 -5.19
N PRO A 21 -27.46 8.87 -6.41
CA PRO A 21 -27.41 7.53 -6.98
C PRO A 21 -26.19 6.71 -6.55
N THR A 22 -26.37 5.39 -6.42
CA THR A 22 -25.27 4.40 -6.40
C THR A 22 -25.59 3.20 -7.30
N PRO A 23 -25.07 3.15 -8.54
CA PRO A 23 -25.07 1.95 -9.37
C PRO A 23 -23.83 1.08 -9.06
N GLY A 24 -23.92 -0.25 -9.24
CA GLY A 24 -22.72 -1.11 -9.18
C GLY A 24 -22.90 -2.54 -8.70
N GLU A 25 -24.00 -3.21 -9.02
CA GLU A 25 -24.17 -4.64 -8.70
C GLU A 25 -23.13 -5.47 -9.49
N SER A 26 -22.13 -5.99 -8.80
CA SER A 26 -20.97 -6.66 -9.39
C SER A 26 -21.18 -8.18 -9.39
N PRO A 27 -20.95 -8.88 -10.51
CA PRO A 27 -21.36 -10.27 -10.66
C PRO A 27 -20.40 -11.27 -9.99
N GLY A 28 -20.97 -12.39 -9.54
CA GLY A 28 -20.32 -13.71 -9.51
C GLY A 28 -19.02 -13.85 -8.72
N ARG A 29 -19.14 -14.31 -7.47
CA ARG A 29 -18.11 -15.16 -6.85
C ARG A 29 -18.78 -16.38 -6.25
N ASP A 30 -18.93 -17.40 -7.09
CA ASP A 30 -19.42 -18.73 -6.75
C ASP A 30 -18.61 -19.38 -5.62
N ASP A 31 -19.30 -20.14 -4.78
CA ASP A 31 -18.69 -21.05 -3.83
C ASP A 31 -17.91 -22.15 -4.56
N HIS A 32 -16.64 -22.30 -4.21
CA HIS A 32 -15.90 -23.54 -4.47
C HIS A 32 -15.03 -23.85 -3.25
N GLY A 33 -15.37 -24.93 -2.55
CA GLY A 33 -14.64 -25.37 -1.37
C GLY A 33 -13.22 -25.80 -1.73
N GLY A 34 -12.24 -25.20 -1.06
CA GLY A 34 -10.87 -25.68 -1.02
C GLY A 34 -10.52 -26.05 0.43
N ASP A 35 -10.19 -27.32 0.66
CA ASP A 35 -9.55 -27.75 1.91
C ASP A 35 -8.09 -27.31 1.87
N ASP A 36 -7.85 -26.07 2.29
CA ASP A 36 -6.51 -25.51 2.46
C ASP A 36 -6.51 -24.56 3.67
N LEU A 37 -5.63 -24.82 4.64
CA LEU A 37 -5.51 -24.04 5.87
C LEU A 37 -4.70 -22.73 5.68
N THR A 38 -4.64 -22.20 4.45
CA THR A 38 -4.18 -20.85 4.14
C THR A 38 -4.97 -19.83 4.95
N VAL A 39 -4.33 -19.34 6.02
CA VAL A 39 -4.73 -18.12 6.71
C VAL A 39 -4.94 -17.03 5.66
N PRO A 40 -6.13 -16.40 5.56
CA PRO A 40 -6.39 -15.41 4.53
C PRO A 40 -5.37 -14.27 4.64
N PRO A 41 -4.78 -13.80 3.51
CA PRO A 41 -3.69 -12.86 3.56
C PRO A 41 -4.14 -11.57 4.29
N PRO A 42 -3.35 -11.09 5.27
CA PRO A 42 -3.73 -9.94 6.09
C PRO A 42 -4.08 -8.71 5.24
N PRO A 43 -4.97 -7.82 5.71
CA PRO A 43 -5.57 -6.79 4.85
C PRO A 43 -4.52 -5.86 4.22
N ALA A 44 -4.74 -5.46 2.97
CA ALA A 44 -3.82 -4.63 2.19
C ALA A 44 -3.44 -3.30 2.88
N ALA A 45 -4.35 -2.71 3.65
CA ALA A 45 -4.09 -1.52 4.45
C ALA A 45 -3.05 -1.74 5.56
N GLN A 46 -2.88 -2.98 6.05
CA GLN A 46 -1.84 -3.35 7.01
C GLN A 46 -0.47 -3.42 6.32
N ALA A 47 -0.41 -3.96 5.09
CA ALA A 47 0.82 -4.00 4.29
C ALA A 47 1.39 -2.59 4.06
N ALA A 48 0.54 -1.66 3.63
CA ALA A 48 0.91 -0.26 3.44
C ALA A 48 1.36 0.42 4.75
N ARG A 49 0.74 0.10 5.90
CA ARG A 49 1.15 0.60 7.22
C ARG A 49 2.52 0.06 7.65
N VAL A 50 2.80 -1.23 7.41
CA VAL A 50 4.09 -1.86 7.70
C VAL A 50 5.19 -1.24 6.83
N ALA A 51 4.97 -1.14 5.51
CA ALA A 51 5.92 -0.51 4.60
C ALA A 51 6.17 0.97 4.94
N ALA A 52 5.12 1.73 5.28
CA ALA A 52 5.27 3.14 5.67
C ALA A 52 5.96 3.32 7.04
N ARG A 53 5.80 2.36 7.96
CA ARG A 53 6.53 2.36 9.24
C ARG A 53 8.02 2.04 9.03
N PHE A 54 8.33 1.06 8.17
CA PHE A 54 9.69 0.76 7.74
C PHE A 54 10.35 1.98 7.09
N ALA A 55 9.73 2.58 6.07
CA ALA A 55 10.28 3.74 5.37
C ALA A 55 10.56 4.91 6.33
N ARG A 56 9.68 5.16 7.31
CA ARG A 56 9.87 6.19 8.36
C ARG A 56 10.97 5.88 9.38
N ALA A 57 11.32 4.60 9.58
CA ALA A 57 12.47 4.20 10.39
C ALA A 57 13.76 4.27 9.57
N TRP A 58 13.72 3.75 8.34
CA TRP A 58 14.84 3.64 7.41
C TRP A 58 15.49 5.00 7.07
N VAL A 59 14.69 6.05 6.84
CA VAL A 59 15.23 7.42 6.57
C VAL A 59 15.86 8.12 7.78
N ARG A 60 15.87 7.51 8.98
CA ARG A 60 16.47 8.12 10.19
C ARG A 60 17.98 7.89 10.25
N SER A 61 18.71 8.37 9.25
CA SER A 61 20.18 8.33 9.22
C SER A 61 20.86 9.13 10.36
N ASP A 62 20.10 9.99 11.04
CA ASP A 62 20.45 10.69 12.29
C ASP A 62 20.60 9.76 13.52
N LEU A 63 19.94 8.59 13.53
CA LEU A 63 20.04 7.64 14.64
C LEU A 63 21.31 6.78 14.57
N PRO A 64 21.92 6.45 15.73
CA PRO A 64 23.03 5.49 15.76
C PRO A 64 22.56 4.12 15.25
N ALA A 65 23.46 3.39 14.58
CA ALA A 65 23.14 2.16 13.85
C ALA A 65 22.36 1.10 14.66
N ASP A 66 22.59 1.01 15.98
CA ASP A 66 21.84 0.08 16.84
C ASP A 66 20.38 0.49 17.01
N GLU A 67 20.10 1.75 17.35
CA GLU A 67 18.72 2.28 17.48
C GLU A 67 18.00 2.31 16.13
N TRP A 68 18.69 2.70 15.06
CA TRP A 68 18.16 2.63 13.70
C TRP A 68 17.75 1.20 13.35
N TRP A 69 18.65 0.23 13.57
CA TRP A 69 18.40 -1.18 13.33
C TRP A 69 17.21 -1.70 14.14
N ARG A 70 17.11 -1.36 15.44
CA ARG A 70 15.97 -1.73 16.28
C ARG A 70 14.63 -1.19 15.76
N GLN A 71 14.61 0.03 15.21
CA GLN A 71 13.40 0.63 14.63
C GLN A 71 12.95 -0.03 13.32
N VAL A 72 13.88 -0.46 12.45
CA VAL A 72 13.52 -1.20 11.22
C VAL A 72 13.21 -2.67 11.52
N ALA A 73 13.97 -3.32 12.41
CA ALA A 73 13.81 -4.75 12.73
C ALA A 73 12.43 -5.10 13.29
N GLU A 74 11.77 -4.20 14.03
CA GLU A 74 10.41 -4.44 14.59
C GLU A 74 9.33 -4.67 13.50
N VAL A 75 9.61 -4.33 12.24
CA VAL A 75 8.71 -4.54 11.09
C VAL A 75 9.31 -5.39 9.97
N CYS A 76 10.50 -5.96 10.18
CA CYS A 76 11.18 -6.83 9.21
C CYS A 76 10.96 -8.32 9.51
N ASP A 77 11.21 -9.16 8.51
CA ASP A 77 11.58 -10.55 8.73
C ASP A 77 12.93 -10.66 9.45
N ASP A 78 13.16 -11.75 10.20
CA ASP A 78 14.40 -11.95 10.98
C ASP A 78 15.66 -12.02 10.08
N GLY A 79 15.58 -12.72 8.95
CA GLY A 79 16.69 -12.82 8.00
C GLY A 79 17.00 -11.48 7.33
N PHE A 80 15.96 -10.70 7.01
CA PHE A 80 16.12 -9.35 6.47
C PHE A 80 16.63 -8.36 7.53
N ALA A 81 16.19 -8.47 8.78
CA ALA A 81 16.73 -7.71 9.90
C ALA A 81 18.21 -8.02 10.14
N ALA A 82 18.62 -9.29 10.05
CA ALA A 82 20.02 -9.71 10.14
C ALA A 82 20.87 -9.14 8.99
N GLN A 83 20.33 -8.98 7.78
CA GLN A 83 21.01 -8.26 6.70
C GLN A 83 21.14 -6.76 7.01
N LEU A 84 20.06 -6.11 7.44
CA LEU A 84 20.07 -4.69 7.82
C LEU A 84 21.01 -4.39 9.00
N ARG A 85 21.34 -5.37 9.83
CA ARG A 85 22.39 -5.26 10.88
C ARG A 85 23.76 -4.89 10.33
N THR A 86 24.02 -5.17 9.05
CA THR A 86 25.27 -4.83 8.34
C THR A 86 25.18 -3.53 7.52
N VAL A 87 24.00 -2.92 7.46
CA VAL A 87 23.77 -1.63 6.79
C VAL A 87 24.07 -0.50 7.77
N ASP A 88 25.05 0.32 7.43
CA ASP A 88 25.36 1.54 8.16
C ASP A 88 24.35 2.65 7.79
N PRO A 89 23.71 3.33 8.76
CA PRO A 89 22.66 4.31 8.49
C PRO A 89 23.18 5.60 7.83
N ALA A 90 24.46 5.95 7.96
CA ALA A 90 25.04 7.09 7.25
C ALA A 90 25.28 6.78 5.76
N ARG A 91 25.11 5.52 5.32
CA ARG A 91 25.01 5.16 3.90
C ARG A 91 23.61 5.35 3.32
N VAL A 92 22.59 5.64 4.15
CA VAL A 92 21.25 6.05 3.70
C VAL A 92 21.29 7.56 3.42
N PRO A 93 21.27 8.02 2.16
CA PRO A 93 21.32 9.46 1.86
C PRO A 93 19.96 10.14 2.09
N ALA A 94 18.87 9.37 2.03
CA ALA A 94 17.52 9.85 2.22
C ALA A 94 17.24 10.12 3.71
N THR A 95 17.28 11.39 4.10
CA THR A 95 16.95 11.85 5.48
C THR A 95 15.45 11.94 5.74
N ARG A 96 14.62 11.97 4.68
CA ARG A 96 13.17 12.15 4.77
C ARG A 96 12.43 11.50 3.59
N VAL A 97 11.28 10.90 3.90
CA VAL A 97 10.23 10.56 2.92
C VAL A 97 9.41 11.81 2.61
N ASP A 98 9.29 12.15 1.33
CA ASP A 98 8.54 13.31 0.85
C ASP A 98 7.17 12.91 0.26
N GLY A 99 7.12 11.78 -0.45
CA GLY A 99 5.91 11.23 -1.06
C GLY A 99 5.07 10.33 -0.14
N GLY A 100 3.83 10.07 -0.54
CA GLY A 100 3.02 8.99 0.04
C GLY A 100 3.45 7.61 -0.47
N PRO A 101 3.03 6.50 0.20
CA PRO A 101 3.23 5.15 -0.31
C PRO A 101 2.48 4.93 -1.63
N VAL A 102 3.20 4.73 -2.71
CA VAL A 102 2.65 4.31 -4.02
C VAL A 102 2.70 2.79 -4.09
N ALA A 103 1.55 2.14 -4.25
CA ALA A 103 1.48 0.68 -4.36
C ALA A 103 1.89 0.21 -5.77
N SER A 104 3.20 0.03 -5.99
CA SER A 104 3.77 -0.45 -7.26
C SER A 104 3.31 -1.88 -7.58
N LYS A 105 3.10 -2.71 -6.54
CA LYS A 105 2.59 -4.08 -6.66
C LYS A 105 1.52 -4.37 -5.60
N PRO A 106 0.28 -4.72 -6.00
CA PRO A 106 -0.78 -5.05 -5.04
C PRO A 106 -0.51 -6.39 -4.34
N PRO A 107 -1.04 -6.63 -3.11
CA PRO A 107 -0.79 -7.81 -2.27
C PRO A 107 -1.35 -9.16 -2.77
N LYS A 108 -1.48 -9.35 -4.10
CA LYS A 108 -1.93 -10.61 -4.70
C LYS A 108 -0.86 -11.69 -4.50
N GLY A 109 -1.26 -12.83 -3.93
CA GLY A 109 -0.34 -13.93 -3.64
C GLY A 109 0.53 -13.74 -2.39
N GLY A 110 0.15 -12.83 -1.49
CA GLY A 110 0.86 -12.66 -0.21
C GLY A 110 2.17 -11.85 -0.29
N ALA A 111 2.43 -11.16 -1.39
CA ALA A 111 3.54 -10.20 -1.50
C ALA A 111 3.04 -8.88 -2.10
N ALA A 112 3.44 -7.75 -1.51
CA ALA A 112 3.17 -6.39 -1.99
C ALA A 112 4.45 -5.55 -2.02
N GLU A 113 4.42 -4.48 -2.79
CA GLU A 113 5.60 -3.65 -3.06
C GLU A 113 5.17 -2.19 -3.13
N TYR A 114 5.82 -1.36 -2.31
CA TYR A 114 5.46 0.04 -2.11
C TYR A 114 6.65 0.96 -2.40
N GLU A 115 6.50 1.86 -3.36
CA GLU A 115 7.48 2.91 -3.66
C GLU A 115 7.19 4.15 -2.80
N PHE A 116 8.26 4.75 -2.27
CA PHE A 116 8.25 5.95 -1.47
C PHE A 116 9.23 6.97 -2.09
N THR A 117 8.73 8.12 -2.53
CA THR A 117 9.59 9.23 -2.92
C THR A 117 10.28 9.80 -1.68
N THR A 118 11.60 9.87 -1.71
CA THR A 118 12.44 10.48 -0.68
C THR A 118 13.23 11.63 -1.28
N ASP A 119 13.73 12.52 -0.43
CA ASP A 119 14.62 13.64 -0.80
C ASP A 119 15.73 13.23 -1.79
N SER A 120 16.34 12.06 -1.59
CA SER A 120 17.53 11.59 -2.34
C SER A 120 17.25 10.48 -3.36
N GLY A 121 15.98 10.16 -3.66
CA GLY A 121 15.59 9.11 -4.63
C GLY A 121 14.34 8.33 -4.25
N THR A 122 14.13 7.17 -4.86
CA THR A 122 12.98 6.29 -4.59
C THR A 122 13.40 5.10 -3.72
N LEU A 123 12.72 4.92 -2.59
CA LEU A 123 12.80 3.72 -1.75
C LEU A 123 11.65 2.78 -2.12
N THR A 124 11.97 1.60 -2.63
CA THR A 124 11.02 0.50 -2.85
C THR A 124 11.06 -0.42 -1.63
N VAL A 125 9.91 -0.74 -1.04
CA VAL A 125 9.79 -1.61 0.14
C VAL A 125 8.93 -2.83 -0.21
N THR A 126 9.52 -4.01 -0.11
CA THR A 126 8.85 -5.30 -0.36
C THR A 126 8.35 -5.87 0.95
N VAL A 127 7.05 -6.16 1.03
CA VAL A 127 6.40 -6.77 2.20
C VAL A 127 5.75 -8.10 1.83
N THR A 128 5.97 -9.11 2.67
CA THR A 128 5.42 -10.47 2.50
C THR A 128 4.52 -10.83 3.68
N ALA A 129 3.43 -11.53 3.40
CA ALA A 129 2.53 -12.11 4.39
C ALA A 129 3.12 -13.42 4.94
N LEU A 130 3.85 -13.33 6.04
CA LEU A 130 4.46 -14.46 6.74
C LEU A 130 3.68 -14.75 8.02
N ALA A 131 3.26 -16.01 8.21
CA ALA A 131 2.47 -16.46 9.37
C ALA A 131 1.25 -15.56 9.72
N GLY A 132 0.54 -15.08 8.68
CA GLY A 132 -0.62 -14.19 8.85
C GLY A 132 -0.29 -12.73 9.20
N ARG A 133 0.98 -12.30 9.09
CA ARG A 133 1.42 -10.91 9.35
C ARG A 133 2.20 -10.37 8.14
N TRP A 134 2.06 -9.08 7.84
CA TRP A 134 2.95 -8.42 6.89
C TRP A 134 4.28 -8.09 7.57
N LEU A 135 5.39 -8.54 7.00
CA LEU A 135 6.76 -8.22 7.39
C LEU A 135 7.52 -7.70 6.16
N VAL A 136 8.46 -6.77 6.37
CA VAL A 136 9.36 -6.32 5.29
C VAL A 136 10.40 -7.42 5.04
N THR A 137 10.48 -7.88 3.80
CA THR A 137 11.39 -8.93 3.33
C THR A 137 12.45 -8.40 2.37
N GLY A 138 12.32 -7.15 1.92
CA GLY A 138 13.30 -6.50 1.07
C GLY A 138 13.14 -4.99 1.05
N ASN A 139 14.23 -4.31 0.74
CA ASN A 139 14.25 -2.91 0.32
C ASN A 139 15.18 -2.76 -0.89
N ASP A 140 14.76 -1.97 -1.87
CA ASP A 140 15.63 -1.44 -2.92
C ASP A 140 15.63 0.07 -2.80
N PHE A 141 16.79 0.71 -3.02
CA PHE A 141 16.89 2.16 -2.96
C PHE A 141 17.63 2.69 -4.19
N ARG A 142 16.86 3.36 -5.02
CA ARG A 142 17.26 3.91 -6.31
C ARG A 142 17.46 5.41 -6.16
N ARG A 143 18.71 5.81 -5.95
CA ARG A 143 19.14 7.23 -5.88
C ARG A 143 18.64 7.98 -7.12
N ALA A 144 18.18 9.20 -6.92
CA ALA A 144 18.07 10.13 -8.03
C ALA A 144 19.48 10.42 -8.57
N ILE A 145 19.67 10.29 -9.88
CA ILE A 145 20.86 10.82 -10.55
C ILE A 145 20.63 12.31 -10.85
N GLY A 146 21.61 13.13 -10.51
CA GLY A 146 21.68 14.57 -10.77
C GLY A 146 23.12 14.96 -11.09
#